data_AF-A0A453SKY1-F1
#
_entry.id   AF-A0A453SKY1-F1
#
_cell.length_a   1.000
_cell.length_b   1.000
_cell.length_c   1.000
_cell.angle_alpha   90.00
_cell.angle_beta   90.00
_cell.angle_gamma   90.00
#
_symmetry.space_group_name_H-M   'P 1'
#
loop_
_entity.id
_entity.type
_entity.pdbx_description
1 polymer ?
#
loop_
_entity_poly.entity_id
_entity_poly.type
_entity_poly.pdbx_seq_one_letter_code
_entity_poly.pdbx_strand_id
1 'polypeptide(L)'
;MDATVEERQLFDHVTCNMSSTLDRVTVPGALALDVIDQAEHEVERLDQLKASRMKDIAFKRQTELEDIYAQAHIAIDTSAARDRILSVIDSSMFEPSELLADMENQILKAKEEASSRKDILEKVDRWMLACEEESWLEDYSR
;
A
#
# COMPACT_ATOMS: atom_id res chain seq x y z
N MET A 1 1.82 -7.15 -11.96
CA MET A 1 0.44 -6.93 -12.40
C MET A 1 -0.16 -8.26 -12.77
N ASP A 2 -1.34 -8.58 -12.25
CA ASP A 2 -2.06 -9.80 -12.61
C ASP A 2 -2.85 -9.57 -13.91
N ALA A 3 -2.16 -9.17 -14.98
CA ALA A 3 -2.76 -9.16 -16.32
C ALA A 3 -2.97 -10.61 -16.77
N THR A 4 -4.14 -10.91 -17.32
CA THR A 4 -4.47 -12.27 -17.77
C THR A 4 -3.58 -12.68 -18.95
N VAL A 5 -3.53 -13.98 -19.25
CA VAL A 5 -2.74 -14.47 -20.38
C VAL A 5 -3.28 -13.90 -21.70
N GLU A 6 -4.61 -13.78 -21.80
CA GLU A 6 -5.30 -13.22 -22.95
C GLU A 6 -4.98 -11.73 -23.15
N GLU A 7 -4.96 -10.94 -22.07
CA GLU A 7 -4.58 -9.52 -22.09
C GLU A 7 -3.12 -9.34 -22.55
N ARG A 8 -2.21 -10.22 -22.12
CA ARG A 8 -0.80 -10.18 -22.53
C ARG A 8 -0.61 -10.55 -24.00
N GLN A 9 -1.31 -11.59 -24.46
CA GLN A 9 -1.23 -12.09 -25.84
C GLN A 9 -1.58 -11.03 -26.89
N LEU A 10 -2.50 -10.12 -26.57
CA LEU A 10 -2.86 -8.99 -27.43
C LEU A 10 -1.65 -8.11 -27.80
N PHE A 11 -0.64 -8.02 -26.93
CA PHE A 11 0.56 -7.19 -27.11
C PHE A 11 1.84 -8.00 -27.35
N ASP A 12 1.76 -9.31 -27.58
CA ASP A 12 2.92 -10.16 -27.88
C ASP A 12 3.70 -9.65 -29.09
N HIS A 13 2.99 -9.15 -30.11
CA HIS A 13 3.57 -8.58 -31.33
C HIS A 13 4.38 -7.29 -31.07
N VAL A 14 4.09 -6.55 -29.99
CA VAL A 14 4.84 -5.37 -29.56
C VAL A 14 6.00 -5.77 -28.67
N THR A 15 5.74 -6.61 -27.66
CA THR A 15 6.75 -6.98 -26.65
C THR A 15 7.89 -7.82 -27.22
N CYS A 16 7.64 -8.64 -28.25
CA CYS A 16 8.68 -9.41 -28.93
C CYS A 16 9.70 -8.52 -29.69
N ASN A 17 9.38 -7.26 -29.98
CA ASN A 17 10.32 -6.31 -30.59
C ASN A 17 11.51 -6.02 -29.67
N MET A 18 11.33 -6.05 -28.34
CA MET A 18 12.43 -5.81 -27.38
C MET A 18 13.59 -6.80 -27.54
N SER A 19 13.28 -8.02 -27.99
CA SER A 19 14.26 -9.10 -28.20
C SER A 19 14.55 -9.37 -29.68
N SER A 20 13.99 -8.57 -30.58
CA SER A 20 14.12 -8.76 -32.03
C SER A 20 15.37 -8.07 -32.58
N THR A 21 15.94 -8.67 -33.62
CA THR A 21 17.03 -8.04 -34.39
C THR A 21 16.49 -6.91 -35.27
N LEU A 22 17.34 -5.94 -35.59
CA LEU A 22 16.97 -4.75 -36.38
C LEU A 22 16.20 -5.10 -37.67
N ASP A 23 16.64 -6.14 -38.38
CA ASP A 23 16.03 -6.63 -39.62
C ASP A 23 14.56 -7.05 -39.48
N ARG A 24 14.19 -7.57 -38.30
CA ARG A 24 12.81 -8.00 -37.99
C ARG A 24 11.89 -6.83 -37.62
N VAL A 25 12.46 -5.74 -37.12
CA VAL A 25 11.71 -4.53 -36.70
C VAL A 25 11.53 -3.56 -37.89
N THR A 26 12.33 -3.71 -38.95
CA THR A 26 12.22 -2.93 -40.20
C THR A 26 11.18 -3.47 -41.19
N VAL A 27 10.54 -4.61 -40.91
CA VAL A 27 9.49 -5.17 -41.76
C VAL A 27 8.28 -4.21 -41.78
N PRO A 28 7.68 -3.93 -42.95
CA PRO A 28 6.49 -3.08 -43.03
C PRO A 28 5.38 -3.58 -42.08
N GLY A 29 4.87 -2.69 -41.23
CA GLY A 29 3.83 -3.02 -40.25
C GLY A 29 4.34 -3.33 -38.83
N ALA A 30 5.62 -3.62 -38.63
CA ALA A 30 6.16 -3.97 -37.31
C ALA A 30 6.20 -2.80 -36.31
N LEU A 31 6.35 -1.57 -36.81
CA LEU A 31 6.28 -0.31 -36.08
C LEU A 31 5.36 0.69 -36.80
N ALA A 32 4.23 0.21 -37.32
CA ALA A 32 3.25 1.11 -37.92
C ALA A 32 2.69 2.07 -36.85
N LEU A 33 2.28 3.27 -37.28
CA LEU A 33 1.83 4.33 -36.37
C LEU A 33 0.66 3.88 -35.49
N ASP A 34 -0.27 3.10 -36.04
CA ASP A 34 -1.41 2.53 -35.32
C ASP A 34 -0.99 1.55 -34.21
N VAL A 35 0.06 0.77 -34.42
CA VAL A 35 0.62 -0.15 -33.41
C VAL A 35 1.30 0.64 -32.29
N ILE A 36 2.00 1.72 -32.63
CA ILE A 36 2.63 2.61 -31.64
C ILE A 36 1.55 3.31 -30.81
N ASP A 37 0.55 3.91 -31.46
CA ASP A 37 -0.57 4.56 -30.79
C ASP A 37 -1.29 3.59 -29.86
N GLN A 38 -1.54 2.35 -30.30
CA GLN A 38 -2.16 1.32 -29.47
C GLN A 38 -1.31 0.98 -28.24
N ALA A 39 0.01 0.86 -28.40
CA ALA A 39 0.93 0.58 -27.30
C ALA A 39 0.99 1.74 -26.29
N GLU A 40 1.00 2.99 -26.76
CA GLU A 40 0.98 4.18 -25.89
C GLU A 40 -0.29 4.25 -25.04
N HIS A 41 -1.46 4.04 -25.64
CA HIS A 41 -2.73 4.00 -24.90
C HIS A 41 -2.76 2.86 -23.87
N GLU A 42 -2.19 1.69 -24.20
CA GLU A 42 -2.13 0.58 -23.25
C GLU A 42 -1.18 0.88 -22.08
N VAL A 43 -0.04 1.54 -22.33
CA VAL A 43 0.86 1.98 -21.26
C VAL A 43 0.13 2.95 -20.33
N GLU A 44 -0.57 3.94 -20.87
CA GLU A 44 -1.34 4.89 -20.06
C GLU A 44 -2.41 4.18 -19.23
N ARG A 45 -3.15 3.23 -19.83
CA ARG A 45 -4.16 2.42 -19.13
C ARG A 45 -3.53 1.60 -17.99
N LEU A 46 -2.36 0.99 -18.24
CA LEU A 46 -1.65 0.21 -17.23
C LEU A 46 -1.10 1.08 -16.10
N ASP A 47 -0.64 2.30 -16.41
CA ASP A 47 -0.19 3.26 -15.39
C ASP A 47 -1.35 3.70 -14.48
N GLN A 48 -2.53 3.98 -15.05
CA GLN A 48 -3.74 4.27 -14.27
C GLN A 48 -4.14 3.08 -13.38
N LEU A 49 -4.09 1.86 -13.94
CA LEU A 49 -4.36 0.63 -13.18
C LEU A 49 -3.32 0.42 -12.06
N LYS A 50 -2.04 0.76 -12.31
CA LYS A 50 -0.94 0.68 -11.35
C LYS A 50 -1.17 1.64 -10.19
N ALA A 51 -1.52 2.89 -10.49
CA ALA A 51 -1.82 3.90 -9.48
C ALA A 51 -3.03 3.48 -8.63
N SER A 52 -4.12 3.03 -9.26
CA SER A 52 -5.32 2.55 -8.54
C SER A 52 -4.99 1.38 -7.62
N ARG A 53 -4.26 0.38 -8.12
CA ARG A 53 -3.91 -0.79 -7.31
C ARG A 53 -2.91 -0.46 -6.20
N MET A 54 -1.98 0.47 -6.45
CA MET A 54 -1.05 0.96 -5.45
C MET A 54 -1.79 1.66 -4.31
N LYS A 55 -2.79 2.48 -4.63
CA LYS A 55 -3.65 3.16 -3.66
C LYS A 55 -4.36 2.18 -2.73
N ASP A 56 -4.93 1.11 -3.28
CA ASP A 56 -5.58 0.07 -2.48
C ASP A 56 -4.62 -0.65 -1.53
N ILE A 57 -3.41 -0.99 -2.01
CA ILE A 57 -2.40 -1.66 -1.19
C ILE A 57 -1.89 -0.72 -0.10
N ALA A 58 -1.55 0.52 -0.45
CA ALA A 58 -1.07 1.51 0.49
C ALA A 58 -2.10 1.75 1.60
N PHE A 59 -3.38 1.94 1.26
CA PHE A 59 -4.40 2.12 2.30
C PHE A 59 -4.58 0.91 3.21
N LYS A 60 -4.48 -0.32 2.69
CA LYS A 60 -4.51 -1.52 3.55
C LYS A 60 -3.35 -1.53 4.55
N ARG A 61 -2.13 -1.20 4.10
CA ARG A 61 -0.96 -1.10 4.97
C ARG A 61 -1.08 0.04 5.98
N GLN A 62 -1.68 1.16 5.57
CA GLN A 62 -1.95 2.29 6.45
C GLN A 62 -2.98 1.94 7.54
N THR A 63 -4.01 1.18 7.22
CA THR A 63 -4.96 0.66 8.22
C THR A 63 -4.27 -0.30 9.20
N GLU A 64 -3.42 -1.22 8.71
CA GLU A 64 -2.65 -2.09 9.62
C GLU A 64 -1.79 -1.26 10.59
N LEU A 65 -1.12 -0.22 10.08
CA LEU A 65 -0.32 0.68 10.89
C LEU A 65 -1.16 1.41 11.95
N GLU A 66 -2.35 1.91 11.57
CA GLU A 66 -3.31 2.57 12.45
C GLU A 66 -3.79 1.65 13.57
N ASP A 67 -4.12 0.40 13.25
CA ASP A 67 -4.58 -0.58 14.23
C ASP A 67 -3.49 -0.90 15.27
N ILE A 68 -2.23 -1.01 14.83
CA ILE A 68 -1.09 -1.24 15.74
C ILE A 68 -0.90 -0.05 16.68
N TYR A 69 -0.95 1.18 16.16
CA TYR A 69 -0.81 2.38 16.99
C TYR A 69 -1.99 2.54 17.96
N ALA A 70 -3.21 2.23 17.54
CA ALA A 70 -4.38 2.23 18.41
C ALA A 70 -4.23 1.25 19.58
N GLN A 71 -3.78 0.01 19.30
CA GLN A 71 -3.49 -0.99 20.34
C GLN A 71 -2.38 -0.55 21.30
N ALA A 72 -1.40 0.20 20.79
CA ALA A 72 -0.31 0.76 21.59
C ALA A 72 -0.68 2.07 22.32
N HIS A 73 -1.95 2.50 22.25
CA HIS A 73 -2.44 3.79 22.76
C HIS A 73 -1.62 4.99 22.25
N ILE A 74 -1.23 4.97 20.98
CA ILE A 74 -0.50 6.05 20.30
C ILE A 74 -1.47 6.78 19.37
N ALA A 75 -1.62 8.09 19.60
CA ALA A 75 -2.39 8.95 18.71
C ALA A 75 -1.58 9.27 17.45
N ILE A 76 -2.21 9.12 16.29
CA ILE A 76 -1.64 9.51 15.00
C ILE A 76 -2.65 10.33 14.20
N ASP A 77 -2.14 11.17 13.31
CA ASP A 77 -2.98 11.91 12.37
C ASP A 77 -3.25 11.05 11.13
N THR A 78 -4.33 10.27 11.20
CA THR A 78 -4.82 9.42 10.12
C THR A 78 -5.13 10.20 8.84
N SER A 79 -5.64 11.43 8.95
CA SER A 79 -5.97 12.24 7.77
C SER A 79 -4.68 12.64 7.04
N ALA A 80 -3.73 13.22 7.77
CA ALA A 80 -2.46 13.65 7.19
C ALA A 80 -1.62 12.48 6.65
N ALA A 81 -1.75 11.27 7.21
CA ALA A 81 -1.09 10.08 6.68
C ALA A 81 -1.71 9.64 5.34
N ARG A 82 -3.04 9.63 5.25
CA ARG A 82 -3.76 9.28 4.00
C ARG A 82 -3.54 10.31 2.89
N ASP A 83 -3.51 11.59 3.23
CA ASP A 83 -3.24 12.66 2.27
C ASP A 83 -1.81 12.56 1.70
N ARG A 84 -0.83 12.17 2.53
CA ARG A 84 0.54 11.90 2.08
C ARG A 84 0.59 10.75 1.08
N ILE A 85 -0.11 9.65 1.35
CA ILE A 85 -0.17 8.50 0.43
C ILE A 85 -0.74 8.93 -0.93
N LEU A 86 -1.84 9.69 -0.94
CA LEU A 86 -2.43 10.22 -2.17
C LEU A 86 -1.44 11.10 -2.94
N SER A 87 -0.82 12.07 -2.25
CA SER A 87 0.15 12.98 -2.86
C SER A 87 1.34 12.25 -3.48
N VAL A 88 1.80 11.16 -2.88
CA VAL A 88 2.91 10.37 -3.39
C VAL A 88 2.50 9.58 -4.64
N ILE A 89 1.33 8.92 -4.61
CA ILE A 89 0.83 8.11 -5.73
C ILE A 89 0.47 8.96 -6.95
N ASP A 90 -0.11 10.14 -6.71
CA ASP A 90 -0.49 11.05 -7.79
C ASP A 90 0.73 11.78 -8.38
N SER A 91 1.90 11.68 -7.74
CA SER A 91 3.14 12.20 -8.29
C SER A 91 3.69 11.25 -9.36
N SER A 92 3.84 11.76 -10.59
CA SER A 92 4.38 11.03 -11.75
C SER A 92 5.82 10.50 -11.57
N MET A 93 6.50 10.86 -10.48
CA MET A 93 7.92 10.56 -10.28
C MET A 93 8.18 9.48 -9.23
N PHE A 94 7.15 8.98 -8.54
CA PHE A 94 7.38 8.12 -7.40
C PHE A 94 7.42 6.63 -7.77
N GLU A 95 8.47 5.93 -7.34
CA GLU A 95 8.64 4.51 -7.60
C GLU A 95 7.81 3.68 -6.61
N PRO A 96 6.76 2.95 -7.04
CA PRO A 96 5.79 2.38 -6.09
C PRO A 96 6.37 1.31 -5.16
N SER A 97 7.47 0.66 -5.55
CA SER A 97 8.19 -0.26 -4.68
C SER A 97 8.81 0.41 -3.45
N GLU A 98 9.23 1.68 -3.58
CA GLU A 98 9.82 2.44 -2.49
C GLU A 98 8.79 2.80 -1.42
N LEU A 99 7.56 3.19 -1.82
CA LEU A 99 6.48 3.50 -0.86
C LEU A 99 6.13 2.26 -0.06
N LEU A 100 5.96 1.12 -0.73
CA LEU A 100 5.63 -0.12 -0.05
C LEU A 100 6.74 -0.54 0.93
N ALA A 101 8.00 -0.38 0.55
CA ALA A 101 9.13 -0.66 1.45
C ALA A 101 9.16 0.30 2.65
N ASP A 102 8.90 1.59 2.46
CA ASP A 102 8.80 2.55 3.56
C ASP A 102 7.65 2.21 4.51
N MET A 103 6.47 1.88 3.97
CA MET A 103 5.33 1.45 4.78
C MET A 103 5.61 0.17 5.57
N GLU A 104 6.34 -0.79 4.98
CA GLU A 104 6.79 -1.99 5.70
C GLU A 104 7.72 -1.66 6.86
N ASN A 105 8.65 -0.73 6.64
CA ASN A 105 9.53 -0.24 7.71
C ASN A 105 8.75 0.47 8.81
N GLN A 106 7.74 1.28 8.46
CA GLN A 106 6.88 1.94 9.44
C GLN A 106 6.08 0.93 10.26
N ILE A 107 5.49 -0.10 9.63
CA ILE A 107 4.78 -1.19 10.31
C ILE A 107 5.72 -1.94 11.26
N LEU A 108 6.94 -2.24 10.83
CA LEU A 108 7.92 -2.93 11.67
C LEU A 108 8.26 -2.11 12.92
N LYS A 109 8.51 -0.81 12.76
CA LYS A 109 8.74 0.11 13.88
C LYS A 109 7.54 0.21 14.82
N ALA A 110 6.32 0.29 14.26
CA ALA A 110 5.10 0.33 15.07
C ALA A 110 4.91 -0.95 15.89
N LYS A 111 5.22 -2.13 15.33
CA LYS A 111 5.20 -3.42 16.05
C LYS A 111 6.22 -3.46 17.17
N GLU A 112 7.42 -2.93 16.94
CA GLU A 112 8.45 -2.82 17.98
C GLU A 112 8.02 -1.90 19.12
N GLU A 113 7.50 -0.72 18.79
CA GLU A 113 6.98 0.23 19.79
C GLU A 113 5.80 -0.38 20.57
N ALA A 114 4.84 -1.01 19.90
CA ALA A 114 3.72 -1.68 20.56
C ALA A 114 4.21 -2.79 21.52
N SER A 115 5.20 -3.56 21.10
CA SER A 115 5.83 -4.59 21.95
C SER A 115 6.52 -3.99 23.16
N SER A 116 7.20 -2.85 23.00
CA SER A 116 7.90 -2.18 24.09
C SER A 116 6.95 -1.64 25.19
N ARG A 117 5.72 -1.27 24.80
CA ARG A 117 4.70 -0.71 25.72
C ARG A 117 3.84 -1.76 26.40
N LYS A 118 3.85 -2.99 25.89
CA LYS A 118 2.95 -4.07 26.32
C LYS A 118 2.89 -4.24 27.84
N ASP A 119 4.04 -4.37 28.49
CA ASP A 119 4.13 -4.62 29.94
C ASP A 119 3.52 -3.47 30.78
N ILE A 120 3.60 -2.23 30.30
CA ILE A 120 3.04 -1.06 30.98
C ILE A 120 1.54 -1.03 30.78
N LEU A 121 1.07 -1.22 29.55
CA LEU A 121 -0.36 -1.26 29.23
C LEU A 121 -1.07 -2.37 30.01
N GLU A 122 -0.50 -3.57 30.10
CA GLU A 122 -1.04 -4.66 30.92
C GLU A 122 -1.11 -4.33 32.42
N LYS A 123 -0.23 -3.46 32.93
CA LYS A 123 -0.30 -2.99 34.32
C LYS A 123 -1.39 -1.93 34.49
N VAL A 124 -1.54 -1.03 33.51
CA VAL A 124 -2.60 -0.02 33.51
C VAL A 124 -3.97 -0.69 33.48
N ASP A 125 -4.18 -1.68 32.61
CA ASP A 125 -5.44 -2.42 32.51
C ASP A 125 -5.79 -3.13 33.81
N ARG A 126 -4.82 -3.80 34.43
CA ARG A 126 -5.02 -4.42 35.75
C ARG A 126 -5.38 -3.40 36.83
N TRP A 127 -4.77 -2.22 36.79
CA TRP A 127 -5.08 -1.16 37.74
C TRP A 127 -6.49 -0.59 37.52
N MET A 128 -6.91 -0.37 36.27
CA MET A 128 -8.27 0.08 35.95
C MET A 128 -9.32 -0.92 36.45
N LEU A 129 -9.14 -2.22 36.20
CA LEU A 129 -10.05 -3.26 36.68
C LEU A 129 -10.13 -3.30 38.21
N ALA A 130 -9.00 -3.11 38.90
CA ALA A 130 -8.99 -3.07 40.37
C ALA A 130 -9.77 -1.85 40.90
N CYS A 131 -9.66 -0.68 40.26
CA CYS A 131 -10.44 0.50 40.62
C CYS A 131 -11.94 0.32 40.36
N GLU A 132 -12.32 -0.33 39.25
CA GLU A 132 -13.71 -0.66 38.95
C GLU A 132 -14.29 -1.62 39.99
N GLU A 133 -13.53 -2.65 40.39
CA GLU A 133 -13.95 -3.59 41.42
C GLU A 133 -14.07 -2.93 42.80
N GLU A 134 -13.13 -2.06 43.18
CA GLU A 134 -13.20 -1.27 44.42
C GLU A 134 -14.48 -0.41 44.46
N SER A 135 -14.76 0.33 43.38
CA SER A 135 -15.99 1.13 43.26
C SER A 135 -17.25 0.27 43.38
N TRP A 136 -17.24 -0.92 42.77
CA TRP A 136 -18.37 -1.84 42.85
C TRP A 136 -18.60 -2.38 44.27
N LEU A 137 -17.52 -2.68 45.00
CA LEU A 137 -17.59 -3.12 46.39
C LEU A 137 -18.06 -2.00 47.34
N GLU A 138 -17.60 -0.76 47.12
CA GLU A 138 -18.06 0.40 47.87
C GLU A 138 -19.57 0.61 47.71
N ASP A 139 -20.08 0.58 46.48
CA ASP A 139 -21.51 0.69 46.19
C ASP A 139 -22.32 -0.45 46.80
N TYR A 140 -21.79 -1.67 46.80
CA TYR A 140 -22.44 -2.83 47.42
C TYR A 140 -22.52 -2.71 48.96
N SER A 141 -21.51 -2.10 49.59
CA SER A 141 -21.43 -1.96 51.05
C SER A 141 -22.29 -0.81 51.63
N ARG A 142 -22.98 -0.07 50.77
CA ARG A 142 -23.77 1.12 51.08
C ARG A 142 -25.25 0.81 51.29
#